data_AF-A0A1Y6G8W1-F1
#
_entry.id   AF-A0A1Y6G8W1-F1
#
_cell.length_a   1.000
_cell.length_b   1.000
_cell.length_c   1.000
_cell.angle_alpha   90.00
_cell.angle_beta   90.00
_cell.angle_gamma   90.00
#
_symmetry.space_group_name_H-M   'P 1'
#
loop_
_entity.id
_entity.type
_entity.pdbx_description
1 polymer ?
#
loop_
_entity_poly.entity_id
_entity_poly.type
_entity_poly.pdbx_seq_one_letter_code
_entity_poly.pdbx_strand_id
1 'polypeptide(L)'
;MLLFISSILIVAYTIYFCIHTAAKKQCISSTTGMCISMSLGMVSSTMIGLLLALLLPGELAYSTVLSIGVSCVVAYFIGEIFGLSGIIEAMATSLMGAMMGAMLGEMMPENRKVFMIIAMDIIYLFSVMSLMLMVNKEAVKENRMKGTKVALLLLSLVLSLSVIGIVATVESSAQDVNESSQINHEHHH
;
A
#
# COMPACT_ATOMS: atom_id res chain seq x y z
N MET A 1 7.80 13.00 -8.11
CA MET A 1 6.36 13.33 -7.86
C MET A 1 5.56 12.06 -7.60
N LEU A 2 6.03 10.92 -8.10
CA LEU A 2 5.51 9.57 -7.88
C LEU A 2 5.25 9.21 -6.40
N LEU A 3 6.16 9.55 -5.47
CA LEU A 3 5.98 9.28 -4.03
C LEU A 3 4.71 9.90 -3.43
N PHE A 4 4.41 11.15 -3.77
CA PHE A 4 3.21 11.83 -3.27
C PHE A 4 1.93 11.21 -3.86
N ILE A 5 1.96 10.82 -5.14
CA ILE A 5 0.83 10.18 -5.81
C ILE A 5 0.56 8.80 -5.22
N SER A 6 1.61 7.98 -5.05
CA SER A 6 1.53 6.66 -4.41
C SER A 6 0.99 6.79 -2.98
N SER A 7 1.51 7.73 -2.18
CA SER A 7 1.01 7.99 -0.82
C SER A 7 -0.48 8.34 -0.78
N ILE A 8 -0.94 9.26 -1.63
CA ILE A 8 -2.36 9.64 -1.73
C ILE A 8 -3.21 8.43 -2.15
N LEU A 9 -2.73 7.64 -3.11
CA LEU A 9 -3.42 6.47 -3.63
C LEU A 9 -3.58 5.39 -2.55
N ILE A 10 -2.53 5.10 -1.79
CA ILE A 10 -2.56 4.14 -0.67
C ILE A 10 -3.55 4.59 0.40
N VAL A 11 -3.51 5.87 0.80
CA VAL A 11 -4.42 6.42 1.82
C VAL A 11 -5.87 6.33 1.33
N ALA A 12 -6.15 6.77 0.09
CA ALA A 12 -7.49 6.72 -0.48
C ALA A 12 -8.04 5.28 -0.60
N TYR A 13 -7.23 4.33 -1.06
CA TYR A 13 -7.62 2.93 -1.17
C TYR A 13 -7.83 2.28 0.21
N THR A 14 -6.97 2.58 1.18
CA THR A 14 -7.13 2.07 2.56
C THR A 14 -8.45 2.57 3.16
N ILE A 15 -8.74 3.88 3.03
CA ILE A 15 -9.99 4.48 3.53
C ILE A 15 -11.19 3.86 2.82
N TYR A 16 -11.15 3.75 1.49
CA TYR A 16 -12.23 3.14 0.71
C TYR A 16 -12.49 1.69 1.16
N PHE A 17 -11.41 0.92 1.39
CA PHE A 17 -11.51 -0.44 1.89
C PHE A 17 -12.12 -0.51 3.29
N CYS A 18 -11.66 0.33 4.21
CA CYS A 18 -12.20 0.41 5.57
C CYS A 18 -13.70 0.74 5.56
N ILE A 19 -14.14 1.73 4.79
CA ILE A 19 -15.56 2.10 4.70
C ILE A 19 -16.40 0.94 4.12
N HIS A 20 -15.94 0.33 3.03
CA HIS A 20 -16.66 -0.77 2.39
C HIS A 20 -16.78 -2.00 3.30
N THR A 21 -15.72 -2.29 4.05
CA THR A 21 -15.65 -3.43 4.97
C THR A 21 -16.46 -3.18 6.22
N ALA A 22 -16.40 -1.97 6.79
CA ALA A 22 -17.20 -1.57 7.95
C ALA A 22 -18.72 -1.67 7.66
N ALA A 23 -19.15 -1.32 6.45
CA ALA A 23 -20.54 -1.47 6.01
C ALA A 23 -21.01 -2.94 5.92
N LYS A 24 -20.06 -3.89 5.81
CA LYS A 24 -20.33 -5.33 5.69
C LYS A 24 -19.90 -6.14 6.91
N LYS A 25 -19.47 -5.48 8.00
CA LYS A 25 -18.87 -6.15 9.17
C LYS A 25 -19.78 -7.20 9.82
N GLN A 26 -21.09 -7.04 9.71
CA GLN A 26 -22.07 -7.95 10.28
C GLN A 26 -22.12 -9.32 9.59
N CYS A 27 -21.58 -9.43 8.36
CA CYS A 27 -21.60 -10.66 7.57
C CYS A 27 -20.24 -11.35 7.44
N ILE A 28 -19.28 -10.99 8.29
CA ILE A 28 -17.91 -11.51 8.24
C ILE A 28 -17.72 -12.43 9.44
N SER A 29 -17.23 -13.66 9.19
CA SER A 29 -16.90 -14.58 10.28
C SER A 29 -15.68 -14.09 11.06
N SER A 30 -15.62 -14.41 12.35
CA SER A 30 -14.51 -14.00 13.23
C SER A 30 -13.12 -14.38 12.67
N THR A 31 -12.99 -15.59 12.10
CA THR A 31 -11.74 -16.07 11.49
C THR A 31 -11.36 -15.32 10.21
N THR A 32 -12.34 -14.98 9.36
CA THR A 32 -12.07 -14.19 8.16
C THR A 32 -11.69 -12.76 8.54
N GLY A 33 -12.37 -12.18 9.54
CA GLY A 33 -12.06 -10.85 10.05
C GLY A 33 -10.61 -10.70 10.51
N MET A 34 -10.09 -11.68 11.26
CA MET A 34 -8.68 -11.72 11.67
C MET A 34 -7.73 -11.78 10.48
N CYS A 35 -8.02 -12.63 9.47
CA CYS A 35 -7.17 -12.75 8.29
C CYS A 35 -7.14 -11.45 7.47
N ILE A 36 -8.28 -10.75 7.37
CA ILE A 36 -8.38 -9.47 6.66
C ILE A 36 -7.63 -8.37 7.42
N SER A 37 -7.80 -8.26 8.74
CA SER A 37 -7.11 -7.26 9.55
C SER A 37 -5.59 -7.46 9.50
N MET A 38 -5.14 -8.71 9.62
CA MET A 38 -3.73 -9.10 9.49
C MET A 38 -3.16 -8.66 8.13
N SER A 39 -3.81 -9.08 7.04
CA SER A 39 -3.33 -8.84 5.67
C SER A 39 -3.33 -7.37 5.30
N LEU A 40 -4.38 -6.64 5.67
CA LEU A 40 -4.48 -5.20 5.40
C LEU A 40 -3.46 -4.42 6.25
N GLY A 41 -3.30 -4.77 7.52
CA GLY A 41 -2.30 -4.18 8.41
C GLY A 41 -0.88 -4.38 7.88
N MET A 42 -0.54 -5.59 7.42
CA MET A 42 0.77 -5.89 6.85
C MET A 42 1.06 -5.10 5.57
N VAL A 43 0.13 -5.10 4.62
CA VAL A 43 0.38 -4.50 3.30
C VAL A 43 0.34 -2.97 3.36
N SER A 44 -0.51 -2.38 4.22
CA SER A 44 -0.50 -0.93 4.46
C SER A 44 0.75 -0.45 5.21
N SER A 45 1.14 -1.13 6.30
CA SER A 45 2.35 -0.77 7.07
C SER A 45 3.65 -0.94 6.29
N THR A 46 3.76 -1.99 5.47
CA THR A 46 4.94 -2.17 4.60
C THR A 46 5.08 -1.02 3.62
N MET A 47 3.97 -0.53 3.06
CA MET A 47 3.98 0.64 2.17
C MET A 47 4.33 1.93 2.91
N ILE A 48 3.74 2.16 4.09
CA ILE A 48 4.07 3.33 4.91
C ILE A 48 5.55 3.33 5.27
N GLY A 49 6.11 2.18 5.66
CA GLY A 49 7.53 2.02 5.98
C GLY A 49 8.43 2.29 4.78
N LEU A 50 8.07 1.79 3.59
CA LEU A 50 8.79 2.06 2.36
C LEU A 50 8.80 3.55 2.02
N LEU A 51 7.64 4.21 2.08
CA LEU A 51 7.53 5.63 1.77
C LEU A 51 8.33 6.52 2.73
N LEU A 52 8.31 6.20 4.03
CA LEU A 52 9.08 6.96 5.03
C LEU A 52 10.59 6.77 4.86
N ALA A 53 11.06 5.56 4.55
CA ALA A 53 12.47 5.31 4.27
C ALA A 53 12.97 6.03 3.01
N LEU A 54 12.12 6.16 2.00
CA LEU A 54 12.45 6.93 0.80
C LEU A 54 12.46 8.45 1.06
N LEU A 55 11.72 8.92 2.07
CA LEU A 55 11.65 10.34 2.44
C LEU A 55 12.79 10.79 3.35
N LEU A 56 13.32 9.89 4.20
CA LEU A 56 14.47 10.13 5.08
C LEU A 56 15.64 9.19 4.75
N PRO A 57 16.37 9.43 3.64
CA PRO A 57 17.53 8.63 3.28
C PRO A 57 18.68 8.84 4.29
N GLY A 58 19.37 7.74 4.63
CA GLY A 58 20.62 7.77 5.41
C GLY A 58 20.50 7.50 6.91
N GLU A 59 19.28 7.40 7.46
CA GLU A 59 19.04 7.16 8.89
C GLU A 59 17.99 6.03 9.09
N LEU A 60 18.42 4.77 8.92
CA LEU A 60 17.56 3.58 8.98
C LEU A 60 16.82 3.46 10.31
N ALA A 61 17.48 3.77 11.42
CA ALA A 61 16.88 3.71 12.76
C ALA A 61 15.73 4.72 12.91
N TYR A 62 15.94 5.98 12.51
CA TYR A 62 14.91 7.02 12.60
C TYR A 62 13.72 6.73 11.71
N SER A 63 13.97 6.32 10.46
CA SER A 63 12.90 5.94 9.53
C SER A 63 12.07 4.78 10.07
N THR A 64 12.71 3.76 10.64
CA THR A 64 12.01 2.59 11.19
C THR A 64 11.13 2.96 12.38
N VAL A 65 11.65 3.71 13.35
CA VAL A 65 10.90 4.12 14.54
C VAL A 65 9.70 4.99 14.15
N LEU A 66 9.90 5.93 13.23
CA LEU A 66 8.82 6.79 12.73
C LEU A 66 7.77 5.97 11.97
N SER A 67 8.22 5.02 11.14
CA SER A 67 7.35 4.12 10.37
C SER A 67 6.48 3.27 11.25
N ILE A 68 7.05 2.69 12.32
CA ILE A 68 6.29 1.90 13.29
C ILE A 68 5.26 2.78 13.99
N GLY A 69 5.64 3.98 14.44
CA GLY A 69 4.74 4.92 15.11
C GLY A 69 3.53 5.28 14.25
N VAL A 70 3.76 5.70 13.00
CA VAL A 70 2.69 6.07 12.05
C VAL A 70 1.84 4.85 11.68
N SER A 71 2.47 3.71 11.39
CA SER A 71 1.76 2.50 10.96
C SER A 71 0.91 1.88 12.07
N CYS A 72 1.33 1.99 13.35
CA CYS A 72 0.55 1.54 14.49
C CYS A 72 -0.78 2.31 14.61
N VAL A 73 -0.76 3.63 14.44
CA VAL A 73 -1.99 4.44 14.49
C VAL A 73 -2.96 3.98 13.40
N VAL A 74 -2.47 3.79 12.17
CA VAL A 74 -3.28 3.31 11.05
C VAL A 74 -3.83 1.91 11.31
N ALA A 75 -2.99 1.02 11.83
CA ALA A 75 -3.37 -0.36 12.13
C ALA A 75 -4.43 -0.47 13.23
N TYR A 76 -4.40 0.42 14.23
CA TYR A 76 -5.43 0.48 15.26
C TYR A 76 -6.82 0.75 14.64
N PHE A 77 -6.94 1.77 13.78
CA PHE A 77 -8.21 2.08 13.10
C PHE A 77 -8.68 0.95 12.18
N ILE A 78 -7.75 0.28 11.50
CA ILE A 78 -8.06 -0.89 10.65
C ILE A 78 -8.61 -2.04 11.51
N GLY A 79 -7.92 -2.35 12.61
CA GLY A 79 -8.25 -3.47 13.49
C GLY A 79 -9.55 -3.25 14.26
N GLU A 80 -9.89 -2.01 14.60
CA GLU A 80 -11.11 -1.65 15.35
C GLU A 80 -12.39 -2.15 14.65
N ILE A 81 -12.39 -2.22 13.32
CA ILE A 81 -13.52 -2.72 12.51
C ILE A 81 -13.85 -4.19 12.86
N PHE A 82 -12.85 -4.98 13.25
CA PHE A 82 -12.95 -6.42 13.52
C PHE A 82 -12.90 -6.75 15.03
N GLY A 83 -12.89 -5.74 15.89
CA GLY A 83 -12.83 -5.89 17.34
C GLY A 83 -11.43 -6.21 17.87
N LEU A 84 -11.36 -6.61 19.14
CA LEU A 84 -10.11 -6.68 19.90
C LEU A 84 -9.07 -7.64 19.29
N SER A 85 -9.51 -8.79 18.77
CA SER A 85 -8.62 -9.74 18.10
C SER A 85 -8.04 -9.17 16.81
N GLY A 86 -8.83 -8.40 16.06
CA GLY A 86 -8.38 -7.73 14.84
C GLY A 86 -7.40 -6.60 15.10
N ILE A 87 -7.59 -5.86 16.20
CA ILE A 87 -6.62 -4.84 16.67
C ILE A 87 -5.27 -5.48 16.97
N ILE A 88 -5.24 -6.57 17.75
CA ILE A 88 -3.98 -7.22 18.12
C ILE A 88 -3.25 -7.75 16.88
N GLU A 89 -3.97 -8.43 15.98
CA GLU A 89 -3.41 -8.92 14.71
C GLU A 89 -2.88 -7.79 13.83
N ALA A 90 -3.68 -6.74 13.62
CA ALA A 90 -3.28 -5.60 12.80
C ALA A 90 -2.07 -4.86 13.39
N MET A 91 -2.00 -4.68 14.71
CA MET A 91 -0.87 -4.04 15.38
C MET A 91 0.40 -4.88 15.28
N ALA A 92 0.30 -6.20 15.51
CA ALA A 92 1.44 -7.11 15.41
C ALA A 92 2.01 -7.14 13.99
N THR A 93 1.14 -7.23 12.98
CA THR A 93 1.57 -7.27 11.58
C THR A 93 2.02 -5.91 11.07
N SER A 94 1.50 -4.83 11.63
CA SER A 94 1.93 -3.47 11.33
C SER A 94 3.37 -3.21 11.77
N LEU A 95 3.74 -3.66 12.97
CA LEU A 95 5.11 -3.56 13.44
C LEU A 95 6.08 -4.34 12.53
N MET A 96 5.70 -5.56 12.15
CA MET A 96 6.50 -6.39 11.25
C MET A 96 6.61 -5.77 9.84
N GLY A 97 5.50 -5.31 9.29
CA GLY A 97 5.43 -4.72 7.95
C GLY A 97 6.19 -3.40 7.86
N ALA A 98 6.01 -2.50 8.82
CA ALA A 98 6.72 -1.21 8.87
C ALA A 98 8.24 -1.38 8.89
N MET A 99 8.75 -2.34 9.68
CA MET A 99 10.17 -2.65 9.74
C MET A 99 10.69 -3.19 8.41
N MET A 100 9.97 -4.13 7.79
CA MET A 100 10.35 -4.70 6.50
C MET A 100 10.29 -3.65 5.39
N GLY A 101 9.28 -2.78 5.39
CA GLY A 101 9.13 -1.67 4.45
C GLY A 101 10.27 -0.66 4.54
N ALA A 102 10.63 -0.26 5.76
CA ALA A 102 11.72 0.68 5.97
C ALA A 102 13.07 0.12 5.50
N MET A 103 13.33 -1.16 5.78
CA MET A 103 14.52 -1.87 5.31
C MET A 103 14.56 -1.96 3.77
N LEU A 104 13.42 -2.24 3.13
CA LEU A 104 13.32 -2.26 1.67
C LEU A 104 13.61 -0.90 1.02
N GLY A 105 13.18 0.20 1.65
CA GLY A 105 13.40 1.54 1.13
C GLY A 105 14.83 2.04 1.24
N GLU A 106 15.53 1.68 2.32
CA GLU A 106 16.90 2.14 2.57
C GLU A 106 17.94 1.33 1.78
N MET A 107 17.75 0.00 1.70
CA MET A 107 18.70 -0.88 1.01
C MET A 107 18.64 -0.78 -0.52
N MET A 108 17.72 0.01 -1.08
CA MET A 108 17.54 0.09 -2.52
C MET A 108 18.37 1.23 -3.16
N PRO A 109 19.19 0.93 -4.19
CA PRO A 109 19.92 1.96 -4.93
C PRO A 109 18.96 2.97 -5.60
N GLU A 110 19.37 4.25 -5.62
CA GLU A 110 18.61 5.38 -6.15
C GLU A 110 18.00 5.11 -7.54
N ASN A 111 18.77 4.49 -8.44
CA ASN A 111 18.35 4.17 -9.81
C ASN A 111 17.26 3.10 -9.93
N ARG A 112 16.86 2.45 -8.83
CA ARG A 112 15.81 1.42 -8.81
C ARG A 112 14.61 1.78 -7.93
N LYS A 113 14.63 2.92 -7.24
CA LYS A 113 13.56 3.36 -6.34
C LYS A 113 12.21 3.44 -7.05
N VAL A 114 12.17 4.04 -8.25
CA VAL A 114 10.95 4.18 -9.06
C VAL A 114 10.33 2.81 -9.37
N PHE A 115 11.15 1.84 -9.79
CA PHE A 115 10.69 0.50 -10.10
C PHE A 115 10.09 -0.21 -8.87
N MET A 116 10.72 -0.08 -7.70
CA MET A 116 10.21 -0.71 -6.48
C MET A 116 8.93 -0.08 -5.97
N ILE A 117 8.79 1.25 -6.03
CA ILE A 117 7.53 1.90 -5.65
C ILE A 117 6.40 1.38 -6.53
N ILE A 118 6.60 1.31 -7.84
CA ILE A 118 5.59 0.78 -8.78
C ILE A 118 5.28 -0.69 -8.48
N ALA A 119 6.29 -1.53 -8.27
CA ALA A 119 6.10 -2.94 -7.98
C ALA A 119 5.30 -3.12 -6.68
N MET A 120 5.63 -2.36 -5.64
CA MET A 120 4.93 -2.41 -4.37
C MET A 120 3.50 -1.87 -4.48
N ASP A 121 3.27 -0.81 -5.26
CA ASP A 121 1.92 -0.28 -5.52
C ASP A 121 1.03 -1.34 -6.20
N ILE A 122 1.58 -2.09 -7.16
CA ILE A 122 0.87 -3.19 -7.83
C ILE A 122 0.56 -4.31 -6.84
N ILE A 123 1.52 -4.71 -6.00
CA ILE A 123 1.32 -5.74 -4.98
C ILE A 123 0.26 -5.30 -3.96
N TYR A 124 0.31 -4.04 -3.52
CA TYR A 124 -0.65 -3.45 -2.61
C TYR A 124 -2.07 -3.48 -3.20
N LEU A 125 -2.22 -2.99 -4.43
CA LEU A 125 -3.50 -3.00 -5.15
C LEU A 125 -4.05 -4.41 -5.32
N PHE A 126 -3.19 -5.37 -5.70
CA PHE A 126 -3.58 -6.77 -5.86
C PHE A 126 -4.02 -7.40 -4.54
N SER A 127 -3.33 -7.10 -3.44
CA SER A 127 -3.69 -7.58 -2.10
C SER A 127 -5.04 -7.03 -1.65
N VAL A 128 -5.23 -5.70 -1.73
CA VAL A 128 -6.49 -5.05 -1.35
C VAL A 128 -7.66 -5.55 -2.21
N MET A 129 -7.44 -5.78 -3.51
CA MET A 129 -8.44 -6.38 -4.39
C MET A 129 -8.80 -7.80 -3.95
N SER A 130 -7.80 -8.64 -3.65
CA SER A 130 -8.02 -10.02 -3.19
C SER A 130 -8.82 -10.05 -1.89
N LEU A 131 -8.50 -9.16 -0.95
CA LEU A 131 -9.26 -9.00 0.30
C LEU A 131 -10.70 -8.54 0.05
N MET A 132 -10.92 -7.58 -0.87
CA MET A 132 -12.26 -7.14 -1.27
C MET A 132 -13.10 -8.28 -1.87
N LEU A 133 -12.48 -9.13 -2.70
CA LEU A 133 -13.16 -10.29 -3.26
C LEU A 133 -13.53 -11.30 -2.17
N MET A 134 -12.64 -11.50 -1.18
CA MET A 134 -12.90 -12.38 -0.05
C MET A 134 -14.09 -11.89 0.80
N VAL A 135 -14.09 -10.60 1.18
CA VAL A 135 -15.21 -9.95 1.89
C VAL A 135 -16.51 -10.08 1.12
N ASN A 136 -16.49 -9.83 -0.20
CA ASN A 136 -17.69 -9.94 -1.02
C ASN A 136 -18.20 -11.38 -1.14
N LYS A 137 -17.32 -12.38 -1.25
CA LYS A 137 -17.72 -13.79 -1.31
C LYS A 137 -18.39 -14.24 -0.02
N GLU A 138 -17.88 -13.80 1.13
CA GLU A 138 -18.47 -14.12 2.42
C GLU A 138 -19.82 -13.41 2.61
N ALA A 139 -19.90 -12.12 2.27
CA ALA A 139 -21.14 -11.36 2.32
C ALA A 139 -22.24 -11.92 1.39
N VAL A 140 -21.89 -12.38 0.17
CA VAL A 140 -22.86 -13.01 -0.75
C VAL A 140 -23.34 -14.36 -0.23
N LYS A 141 -22.44 -15.14 0.38
CA LYS A 141 -22.77 -16.45 0.97
C LYS A 141 -23.78 -16.30 2.10
N GLU A 142 -23.67 -15.25 2.90
CA GLU A 142 -24.58 -15.00 4.02
C GLU A 142 -25.90 -14.33 3.60
N ASN A 143 -25.90 -13.41 2.62
CA ASN A 143 -27.03 -12.50 2.38
C ASN A 143 -27.91 -12.78 1.13
N ARG A 144 -27.73 -13.87 0.37
CA ARG A 144 -28.55 -14.24 -0.83
C ARG A 144 -28.95 -13.07 -1.78
N MET A 145 -28.17 -11.98 -1.85
CA MET A 145 -28.44 -10.83 -2.72
C MET A 145 -27.47 -10.77 -3.90
N LYS A 146 -28.00 -10.31 -5.05
CA LYS A 146 -27.35 -10.25 -6.36
C LYS A 146 -25.97 -9.63 -6.29
N GLY A 147 -24.99 -10.38 -6.79
CA GLY A 147 -23.60 -9.95 -6.93
C GLY A 147 -23.49 -8.68 -7.77
N THR A 148 -22.92 -7.64 -7.17
CA THR A 148 -22.42 -6.42 -7.83
C THR A 148 -21.43 -5.82 -6.83
N LYS A 149 -20.22 -5.36 -7.12
CA LYS A 149 -19.68 -4.64 -8.28
C LYS A 149 -18.23 -5.05 -8.55
N VAL A 150 -17.97 -6.34 -8.81
CA VAL A 150 -16.60 -6.81 -9.17
C VAL A 150 -16.07 -6.06 -10.39
N ALA A 151 -16.92 -5.79 -11.38
CA ALA A 151 -16.55 -4.99 -12.55
C ALA A 151 -16.11 -3.55 -12.19
N LEU A 152 -16.69 -2.94 -11.15
CA LEU A 152 -16.33 -1.58 -10.73
C LEU A 152 -15.04 -1.57 -9.91
N LEU A 153 -14.77 -2.63 -9.14
CA LEU A 153 -13.48 -2.85 -8.49
C LEU A 153 -12.36 -3.09 -9.53
N LEU A 154 -12.63 -3.94 -10.53
CA LEU A 154 -11.70 -4.18 -11.63
C LEU A 154 -11.47 -2.91 -12.46
N LEU A 155 -12.52 -2.12 -12.73
CA LEU A 155 -12.38 -0.84 -13.43
C LEU A 155 -11.51 0.16 -12.64
N SER A 156 -11.71 0.26 -11.32
CA SER A 156 -10.89 1.10 -10.44
C SER A 156 -9.42 0.65 -10.42
N LEU A 157 -9.17 -0.66 -10.44
CA LEU A 157 -7.83 -1.24 -10.50
C LEU A 157 -7.14 -0.90 -11.83
N VAL A 158 -7.82 -1.07 -12.96
CA VAL A 158 -7.29 -0.75 -14.29
C VAL A 158 -6.96 0.73 -14.40
N LEU A 159 -7.83 1.61 -13.87
CA LEU A 159 -7.58 3.05 -13.85
C LEU A 159 -6.34 3.40 -13.02
N SER A 160 -6.19 2.77 -11.85
CA SER A 160 -5.04 3.00 -10.97
C SER A 160 -3.72 2.53 -11.59
N LEU A 161 -3.69 1.33 -12.21
CA LEU A 161 -2.52 0.85 -12.94
C LEU A 161 -2.19 1.76 -14.13
N SER A 162 -3.20 2.26 -14.84
CA SER A 162 -3.00 3.18 -15.95
C SER A 162 -2.38 4.50 -15.49
N VAL A 163 -2.82 5.07 -14.37
CA VAL A 163 -2.25 6.30 -13.82
C VAL A 163 -0.81 6.08 -13.37
N ILE A 164 -0.53 4.99 -12.65
CA ILE A 164 0.83 4.64 -12.20
C ILE A 164 1.75 4.44 -13.42
N GLY A 165 1.28 3.74 -14.46
CA GLY A 165 2.03 3.52 -15.69
C GLY A 165 2.36 4.82 -16.44
N ILE A 166 1.41 5.76 -16.53
CA ILE A 166 1.63 7.06 -17.18
C ILE A 166 2.64 7.91 -16.39
N VAL A 167 2.53 7.96 -15.07
CA VAL A 167 3.48 8.73 -14.25
C VAL A 167 4.88 8.11 -14.32
N ALA A 168 4.98 6.78 -14.33
CA ALA A 168 6.25 6.08 -14.47
C ALA A 168 6.96 6.37 -15.80
N THR A 169 6.24 6.38 -16.93
CA THR A 169 6.84 6.69 -18.23
C THR A 169 7.29 8.15 -18.31
N VAL A 170 6.55 9.07 -17.68
CA VAL A 170 6.93 10.49 -17.59
C VAL A 170 8.17 10.68 -16.71
N GLU A 171 8.26 10.01 -15.56
CA GLU A 171 9.41 10.13 -14.65
C GLU A 171 10.67 9.45 -15.22
N SER A 172 10.54 8.28 -15.88
CA SER A 172 11.65 7.64 -16.62
C SER A 172 12.17 8.52 -17.76
N SER A 173 11.27 9.22 -18.48
CA SER A 173 11.66 10.14 -19.55
C SER A 173 12.41 11.37 -19.02
N ALA A 174 12.11 11.82 -17.80
CA ALA A 174 12.80 12.93 -17.16
C ALA A 174 14.18 12.54 -16.60
N GLN A 175 14.35 11.29 -16.17
CA GLN A 175 15.61 10.78 -15.64
C GLN A 175 16.66 10.55 -16.75
N ASP A 176 16.23 10.07 -17.92
CA ASP A 176 17.10 9.87 -19.10
C ASP A 176 17.67 11.19 -19.66
N VAL A 177 16.87 12.27 -19.61
CA VAL A 177 17.28 13.64 -20.00
C VAL A 177 18.32 14.23 -19.02
N ASN A 178 18.26 13.89 -17.73
CA ASN A 178 19.18 14.41 -16.73
C ASN A 178 20.54 13.68 -16.75
N GLU A 179 20.55 12.35 -16.96
CA GLU A 179 21.80 11.59 -17.16
C GLU A 179 22.54 12.03 -18.44
N SER A 180 21.81 12.26 -19.54
CA SER A 180 22.41 12.74 -20.79
C SER A 180 22.97 14.16 -20.72
N SER A 181 22.39 15.05 -19.90
CA SER A 181 22.94 16.40 -19.66
C SER A 181 24.20 16.39 -18.78
N GLN A 182 24.33 15.43 -17.87
CA GLN A 182 25.49 15.35 -16.96
C GLN A 182 26.73 14.78 -17.67
N ILE A 183 26.56 13.80 -18.57
CA ILE A 183 27.64 13.23 -19.40
C ILE A 183 28.20 14.29 -20.38
N ASN A 184 27.37 15.21 -20.87
CA ASN A 184 27.81 16.25 -21.81
C ASN A 184 28.65 17.36 -21.16
N HIS A 185 28.57 17.52 -19.83
CA HIS A 185 29.40 18.49 -19.10
C HIS A 185 30.78 17.95 -18.71
N GLU A 186 30.97 16.64 -18.57
CA GLU A 186 32.28 16.05 -18.24
C GLU A 186 33.22 15.93 -19.45
N HIS A 187 32.71 16.00 -20.68
CA HIS A 187 33.55 15.93 -21.89
C HIS A 187 34.13 17.27 -22.36
N HIS A 188 33.89 18.38 -21.64
CA HIS A 188 34.27 19.73 -22.04
C HIS A 188 35.22 20.45 -21.07
N HIS A 189 35.92 19.71 -20.20
CA HIS A 189 36.97 20.24 -19.32
C HIS A 189 38.33 19.57 -19.56
#